data_AF-K6A173-F1
#
_entry.id   AF-K6A173-F1
#
_cell.length_a   1.000
_cell.length_b   1.000
_cell.length_c   1.000
_cell.angle_alpha   90.00
_cell.angle_beta   90.00
_cell.angle_gamma   90.00
#
_symmetry.space_group_name_H-M   'P 1'
#
loop_
_entity.id
_entity.type
_entity.pdbx_description
1 polymer ?
#
loop_
_entity_poly.entity_id
_entity_poly.type
_entity_poly.pdbx_seq_one_letter_code
_entity_poly.pdbx_strand_id
1 'polypeptide(L)'
;MNAPAIVFETHFGKYSIPNRWELLTPDLYLSVCELLQQYTAGQISYRSLHIAYICKALNLNPKKIKGTSANENMYLLSEQIDFIFKDPQHINNCFLAQLVPIISVNGQVYKSYMIQTGFDTLTCSLSTIQFIEAYDLIGCPIEKLPIMAAILYCPGTYTSEAAHSLAKDFASLDPVLLQGICLNFQAFVNYLFIRTPFNILYMRKPKEHKPAISIGMAESLYNLSADGLGNVDIIEQMPVIKYLTILRKKLIESVTAMNEAGIDLVEISDKTGLSIKTIKQII
;
A
#
# COMPACT_ATOMS: atom_id res chain seq x y z
N MET A 1 8.50 1.80 -18.51
CA MET A 1 8.24 2.61 -17.31
C MET A 1 7.43 3.80 -17.77
N ASN A 2 6.23 4.00 -17.22
CA ASN A 2 5.35 5.08 -17.65
C ASN A 2 6.00 6.43 -17.35
N ALA A 3 5.76 7.43 -18.20
CA ALA A 3 6.29 8.77 -17.98
C ALA A 3 5.81 9.31 -16.62
N PRO A 4 6.67 9.97 -15.82
CA PRO A 4 6.28 10.46 -14.50
C PRO A 4 5.14 11.47 -14.55
N ALA A 5 5.07 12.25 -15.63
CA ALA A 5 3.99 13.18 -15.87
C ALA A 5 3.69 13.27 -17.37
N ILE A 6 2.45 13.59 -17.70
CA ILE A 6 2.05 13.99 -19.04
C ILE A 6 2.34 15.48 -19.16
N VAL A 7 3.15 15.86 -20.15
CA VAL A 7 3.61 17.24 -20.33
C VAL A 7 3.18 17.71 -21.71
N PHE A 8 2.53 18.87 -21.77
CA PHE A 8 2.06 19.46 -23.02
C PHE A 8 2.14 20.98 -22.96
N GLU A 9 2.16 21.60 -24.13
CA GLU A 9 2.26 23.05 -24.29
C GLU A 9 1.01 23.60 -24.96
N THR A 10 0.63 24.80 -24.54
CA THR A 10 -0.41 25.61 -25.16
C THR A 10 0.15 27.00 -25.42
N HIS A 11 -0.61 27.86 -26.10
CA HIS A 11 -0.23 29.26 -26.26
C HIS A 11 -0.14 30.04 -24.93
N PHE A 12 -0.72 29.51 -23.83
CA PHE A 12 -0.60 30.09 -22.49
C PHE A 12 0.62 29.58 -21.70
N GLY A 13 1.32 28.57 -22.21
CA GLY A 13 2.49 27.99 -21.56
C GLY A 13 2.44 26.47 -21.44
N LYS A 14 3.38 25.95 -20.65
CA LYS A 14 3.61 24.52 -20.42
C LYS A 14 2.83 24.02 -19.21
N TYR A 15 2.15 22.89 -19.37
CA TYR A 15 1.34 22.25 -18.35
C TYR A 15 1.84 20.84 -18.08
N SER A 16 1.55 20.32 -16.89
CA SER A 16 1.92 18.98 -16.48
C SER A 16 0.82 18.34 -15.64
N ILE A 17 0.55 17.05 -15.91
CA ILE A 17 -0.39 16.22 -15.15
C ILE A 17 0.44 15.08 -14.52
N PRO A 18 0.43 14.90 -13.19
CA PRO A 18 1.07 13.76 -12.57
C PRO A 18 0.56 12.45 -13.15
N ASN A 19 1.44 11.49 -13.39
CA ASN A 19 1.07 10.19 -13.97
C ASN A 19 1.73 9.04 -13.20
N ARG A 20 1.84 9.23 -11.87
CA ARG A 20 2.29 8.25 -10.87
C ARG A 20 1.65 8.57 -9.53
N TRP A 21 1.37 7.54 -8.74
CA TRP A 21 0.83 7.68 -7.39
C TRP A 21 1.74 8.52 -6.50
N GLU A 22 3.05 8.31 -6.58
CA GLU A 22 4.05 9.00 -5.75
C GLU A 22 4.17 10.50 -6.02
N LEU A 23 3.57 10.98 -7.12
CA LEU A 23 3.58 12.40 -7.50
C LEU A 23 2.26 13.10 -7.20
N LEU A 24 1.27 12.40 -6.64
CA LEU A 24 0.02 13.01 -6.24
C LEU A 24 0.19 13.81 -4.94
N THR A 25 -0.48 14.96 -4.87
CA THR A 25 -0.71 15.63 -3.59
C THR A 25 -1.79 14.86 -2.80
N PRO A 26 -1.88 15.04 -1.47
CA PRO A 26 -2.95 14.42 -0.67
C PRO A 26 -4.36 14.71 -1.21
N ASP A 27 -4.63 15.96 -1.62
CA ASP A 27 -5.93 16.36 -2.15
C ASP A 27 -6.25 15.67 -3.49
N LEU A 28 -5.25 15.54 -4.36
CA LEU A 28 -5.42 14.87 -5.65
C LEU A 28 -5.56 13.36 -5.46
N TYR A 29 -4.84 12.77 -4.50
CA TYR A 29 -4.98 11.37 -4.11
C TYR A 29 -6.38 11.04 -3.60
N LEU A 30 -6.92 11.85 -2.68
CA LEU A 30 -8.28 11.67 -2.17
C LEU A 30 -9.33 11.86 -3.26
N SER A 31 -9.11 12.81 -4.18
CA SER A 31 -9.96 12.97 -5.36
C SER A 31 -9.96 11.71 -6.24
N VAL A 32 -8.80 11.06 -6.44
CA VAL A 32 -8.73 9.78 -7.17
C VAL A 32 -9.43 8.66 -6.41
N CYS A 33 -9.31 8.61 -5.08
CA CYS A 33 -10.03 7.62 -4.25
C CYS A 33 -11.54 7.76 -4.39
N GLU A 34 -12.06 8.98 -4.37
CA GLU A 34 -13.48 9.27 -4.60
C GLU A 34 -13.92 8.80 -5.99
N LEU A 35 -13.15 9.12 -7.03
CA LEU A 35 -13.44 8.69 -8.39
C LEU A 35 -13.43 7.17 -8.55
N LEU A 36 -12.50 6.48 -7.89
CA LEU A 36 -12.46 5.01 -7.88
C LEU A 36 -13.71 4.41 -7.24
N GLN A 37 -14.22 5.00 -6.15
CA GLN A 37 -15.49 4.56 -5.55
C GLN A 37 -16.66 4.74 -6.50
N GLN A 38 -16.77 5.90 -7.16
CA GLN A 38 -17.81 6.17 -8.15
C GLN A 38 -17.73 5.18 -9.33
N TYR A 39 -16.52 4.86 -9.79
CA TYR A 39 -16.30 3.89 -10.85
C TYR A 39 -16.72 2.48 -10.44
N THR A 40 -16.31 2.02 -9.26
CA THR A 40 -16.71 0.71 -8.72
C THR A 40 -18.22 0.61 -8.49
N ALA A 41 -18.87 1.72 -8.13
CA ALA A 41 -20.32 1.80 -8.01
C ALA A 41 -21.06 1.90 -9.37
N GLY A 42 -20.34 1.92 -10.50
CA GLY A 42 -20.92 2.04 -11.84
C GLY A 42 -21.47 3.42 -12.18
N GLN A 43 -21.15 4.45 -11.38
CA GLN A 43 -21.66 5.81 -11.54
C GLN A 43 -20.93 6.59 -12.63
N ILE A 44 -19.65 6.27 -12.86
CA ILE A 44 -18.83 6.87 -13.91
C ILE A 44 -18.14 5.79 -14.74
N SER A 45 -17.87 6.10 -16.01
CA SER A 45 -17.09 5.22 -16.88
C SER A 45 -15.59 5.33 -16.62
N TYR A 46 -14.81 4.36 -17.09
CA TYR A 46 -13.34 4.38 -17.07
C TYR A 46 -12.78 5.69 -17.65
N ARG A 47 -13.34 6.12 -18.80
CA ARG A 47 -12.95 7.36 -19.46
C ARG A 47 -13.35 8.60 -18.65
N SER A 48 -14.56 8.60 -18.08
CA SER A 48 -15.04 9.68 -17.23
C SER A 48 -14.15 9.88 -16.00
N LEU A 49 -13.63 8.79 -15.43
CA LEU A 49 -12.66 8.84 -14.33
C LEU A 49 -11.37 9.57 -14.73
N HIS A 50 -10.76 9.18 -15.86
CA HIS A 50 -9.53 9.83 -16.36
C HIS A 50 -9.76 11.32 -16.67
N ILE A 51 -10.87 11.66 -17.31
CA ILE A 51 -11.21 13.06 -17.61
C ILE A 51 -11.41 13.88 -16.32
N ALA A 52 -12.12 13.32 -15.33
CA ALA A 52 -12.33 13.98 -14.05
C ALA A 52 -11.00 14.16 -13.30
N TYR A 53 -10.11 13.17 -13.33
CA TYR A 53 -8.76 13.27 -12.79
C TYR A 53 -7.97 14.40 -13.46
N ILE A 54 -7.95 14.48 -14.79
CA ILE A 54 -7.27 15.55 -15.54
C ILE A 54 -7.82 16.92 -15.14
N CYS A 55 -9.15 17.05 -15.04
CA CYS A 55 -9.76 18.30 -14.63
C CYS A 55 -9.33 18.72 -13.21
N LYS A 56 -9.25 17.77 -12.28
CA LYS A 56 -8.75 18.04 -10.92
C LYS A 56 -7.27 18.43 -10.93
N ALA A 57 -6.42 17.69 -11.64
CA ALA A 57 -4.99 17.94 -11.72
C ALA A 57 -4.64 19.30 -12.34
N LEU A 58 -5.45 19.78 -13.29
CA LEU A 58 -5.27 21.05 -13.97
C LEU A 58 -6.16 22.19 -13.42
N ASN A 59 -6.91 21.94 -12.35
CA ASN A 59 -7.90 22.88 -11.79
C ASN A 59 -8.89 23.43 -12.83
N LEU A 60 -9.35 22.57 -13.74
CA LEU A 60 -10.31 22.92 -14.79
C LEU A 60 -11.74 22.73 -14.29
N ASN A 61 -12.62 23.63 -14.72
CA ASN A 61 -14.07 23.45 -14.53
C ASN A 61 -14.63 22.61 -15.69
N PRO A 62 -15.12 21.38 -15.44
CA PRO A 62 -15.63 20.50 -16.50
C PRO A 62 -16.75 21.13 -17.33
N LYS A 63 -17.60 21.98 -16.71
CA LYS A 63 -18.72 22.66 -17.38
C LYS A 63 -18.27 23.70 -18.42
N LYS A 64 -17.00 24.12 -18.37
CA LYS A 64 -16.40 25.07 -19.31
C LYS A 64 -15.73 24.38 -20.50
N ILE A 65 -15.53 23.06 -20.46
CA ILE A 65 -14.96 22.28 -21.57
C ILE A 65 -16.07 22.07 -22.60
N LYS A 66 -16.00 22.78 -23.73
CA LYS A 66 -17.03 22.77 -24.77
C LYS A 66 -16.39 22.72 -26.16
N GLY A 67 -17.11 22.13 -27.11
CA GLY A 67 -16.69 22.02 -28.50
C GLY A 67 -15.88 20.76 -28.79
N THR A 68 -15.87 20.35 -30.06
CA THR A 68 -15.29 19.07 -30.52
C THR A 68 -13.80 18.98 -30.22
N SER A 69 -13.01 19.98 -30.62
CA SER A 69 -11.55 19.97 -30.43
C SER A 69 -11.13 19.93 -28.96
N ALA A 70 -11.89 20.59 -28.07
CA ALA A 70 -11.61 20.52 -26.64
C ALA A 70 -11.85 19.11 -26.08
N ASN A 71 -12.93 18.45 -26.52
CA ASN A 71 -13.22 17.07 -26.12
C ASN A 71 -12.22 16.06 -26.71
N GLU A 72 -11.76 16.27 -27.95
CA GLU A 72 -10.70 15.46 -28.56
C GLU A 72 -9.38 15.60 -27.80
N ASN A 73 -8.99 16.80 -27.39
CA ASN A 73 -7.81 17.00 -26.57
C ASN A 73 -7.92 16.30 -25.21
N MET A 74 -9.08 16.42 -24.54
CA MET A 74 -9.33 15.70 -23.28
C MET A 74 -9.29 14.19 -23.45
N TYR A 75 -9.81 13.68 -24.58
CA TYR A 75 -9.72 12.27 -24.94
C TYR A 75 -8.26 11.84 -25.06
N LEU A 76 -7.45 12.56 -25.85
CA LEU A 76 -6.04 12.24 -26.07
C LEU A 76 -5.21 12.29 -24.78
N LEU A 77 -5.52 13.20 -23.86
CA LEU A 77 -4.90 13.23 -22.53
C LEU A 77 -5.36 12.05 -21.68
N SER A 78 -6.64 11.66 -21.75
CA SER A 78 -7.18 10.55 -20.96
C SER A 78 -6.59 9.19 -21.33
N GLU A 79 -6.22 8.99 -22.61
CA GLU A 79 -5.58 7.76 -23.09
C GLU A 79 -4.12 7.64 -22.63
N GLN A 80 -3.48 8.74 -22.24
CA GLN A 80 -2.12 8.74 -21.71
C GLN A 80 -2.04 8.41 -20.22
N ILE A 81 -3.17 8.40 -19.51
CA ILE A 81 -3.22 8.04 -18.09
C ILE A 81 -3.10 6.53 -17.94
N ASP A 82 -2.04 6.08 -17.27
CA ASP A 82 -1.66 4.66 -17.20
C ASP A 82 -1.23 4.21 -15.80
N PHE A 83 -1.36 5.09 -14.79
CA PHE A 83 -0.91 4.80 -13.44
C PHE A 83 -2.00 4.28 -12.50
N ILE A 84 -3.27 4.58 -12.78
CA ILE A 84 -4.41 4.27 -11.90
C ILE A 84 -4.77 2.78 -11.97
N PHE A 85 -4.79 2.21 -13.17
CA PHE A 85 -5.20 0.84 -13.45
C PHE A 85 -4.05 0.03 -14.06
N LYS A 86 -3.91 -1.25 -13.67
CA LYS A 86 -3.06 -2.22 -14.40
C LYS A 86 -3.76 -2.71 -15.65
N ASP A 87 -5.07 -2.91 -15.51
CA ASP A 87 -6.03 -3.25 -16.54
C ASP A 87 -7.41 -2.73 -16.09
N PRO A 88 -8.44 -2.71 -16.96
CA PRO A 88 -9.74 -2.14 -16.63
C PRO A 88 -10.45 -2.74 -15.40
N GLN A 89 -10.03 -3.92 -14.92
CA GLN A 89 -10.63 -4.58 -13.75
C GLN A 89 -9.76 -4.45 -12.49
N HIS A 90 -8.49 -4.09 -12.61
CA HIS A 90 -7.55 -4.09 -11.49
C HIS A 90 -6.84 -2.73 -11.33
N ILE A 91 -7.01 -2.14 -10.15
CA ILE A 91 -6.27 -0.93 -9.76
C ILE A 91 -4.78 -1.25 -9.65
N ASN A 92 -3.94 -0.32 -10.10
CA ASN A 92 -2.50 -0.37 -9.89
C ASN A 92 -2.12 0.09 -8.48
N ASN A 93 -2.48 -0.74 -7.49
CA ASN A 93 -2.24 -0.46 -6.08
C ASN A 93 -0.87 -0.98 -5.60
N CYS A 94 0.22 -0.52 -6.18
CA CYS A 94 1.58 -0.92 -5.80
C CYS A 94 2.54 0.26 -6.00
N PHE A 95 2.65 1.08 -4.97
CA PHE A 95 3.44 2.32 -4.97
C PHE A 95 4.03 2.58 -3.57
N LEU A 96 5.04 3.45 -3.51
CA LEU A 96 5.77 3.71 -2.28
C LEU A 96 5.73 5.19 -1.90
N ALA A 97 4.58 5.64 -1.39
CA ALA A 97 4.37 6.99 -0.88
C ALA A 97 3.28 7.02 0.20
N GLN A 98 3.48 7.82 1.24
CA GLN A 98 2.42 8.17 2.19
C GLN A 98 1.64 9.37 1.65
N LEU A 99 0.45 9.14 1.09
CA LEU A 99 -0.39 10.16 0.44
C LEU A 99 -1.47 10.71 1.36
N VAL A 100 -1.63 10.15 2.55
CA VAL A 100 -2.45 10.71 3.63
C VAL A 100 -1.55 10.84 4.87
N PRO A 101 -0.67 11.86 4.91
CA PRO A 101 0.32 11.96 5.99
C PRO A 101 -0.29 12.46 7.31
N ILE A 102 -1.42 13.16 7.25
CA ILE A 102 -2.05 13.84 8.38
C ILE A 102 -3.57 13.73 8.25
N ILE A 103 -4.24 13.53 9.39
CA ILE A 103 -5.69 13.69 9.53
C ILE A 103 -6.01 14.63 10.70
N SER A 104 -7.20 15.22 10.68
CA SER A 104 -7.70 16.04 11.78
C SER A 104 -9.01 15.46 12.30
N VAL A 105 -9.07 15.20 13.61
CA VAL A 105 -10.26 14.66 14.29
C VAL A 105 -10.48 15.48 15.55
N ASN A 106 -11.69 16.01 15.74
CA ASN A 106 -12.06 16.79 16.93
C ASN A 106 -11.09 17.96 17.23
N GLY A 107 -10.55 18.61 16.20
CA GLY A 107 -9.58 19.72 16.34
C GLY A 107 -8.15 19.28 16.68
N GLN A 108 -7.90 17.98 16.82
CA GLN A 108 -6.57 17.41 17.01
C GLN A 108 -6.00 16.87 15.70
N VAL A 109 -4.70 17.07 15.51
CA VAL A 109 -3.95 16.63 14.33
C VAL A 109 -3.21 15.33 14.66
N TYR A 110 -3.41 14.31 13.82
CA TYR A 110 -2.74 13.02 13.92
C TYR A 110 -1.85 12.80 12.71
N LYS A 111 -0.63 12.31 12.94
CA LYS A 111 0.35 12.00 11.88
C LYS A 111 0.33 10.50 11.61
N SER A 112 0.38 10.15 10.34
CA SER A 112 0.52 8.76 9.89
C SER A 112 1.97 8.27 10.04
N TYR A 113 2.18 7.00 9.71
CA TYR A 113 3.52 6.43 9.54
C TYR A 113 4.29 7.10 8.39
N MET A 114 5.61 7.14 8.55
CA MET A 114 6.53 7.70 7.56
C MET A 114 7.21 6.59 6.76
N ILE A 115 7.39 6.85 5.46
CA ILE A 115 8.20 6.03 4.56
C ILE A 115 9.38 6.90 4.10
N GLN A 116 10.60 6.40 4.19
CA GLN A 116 11.78 7.06 3.63
C GLN A 116 12.52 6.12 2.69
N THR A 117 13.03 6.68 1.60
CA THR A 117 13.75 5.94 0.55
C THR A 117 15.08 6.62 0.20
N GLY A 118 15.49 7.61 0.98
CA GLY A 118 16.75 8.33 0.77
C GLY A 118 17.95 7.39 0.87
N PHE A 119 19.00 7.67 0.10
CA PHE A 119 20.24 6.89 0.08
C PHE A 119 20.00 5.40 -0.22
N ASP A 120 19.08 5.11 -1.15
CA ASP A 120 18.70 3.77 -1.59
C ASP A 120 18.26 2.82 -0.46
N THR A 121 17.84 3.38 0.68
CA THR A 121 17.46 2.63 1.87
C THR A 121 15.98 2.86 2.18
N LEU A 122 15.21 1.77 2.22
CA LEU A 122 13.82 1.81 2.65
C LEU A 122 13.74 1.75 4.18
N THR A 123 13.16 2.78 4.81
CA THR A 123 12.76 2.76 6.21
C THR A 123 11.27 3.06 6.35
N CYS A 124 10.66 2.54 7.43
CA CYS A 124 9.28 2.79 7.78
C CYS A 124 9.18 2.95 9.31
N SER A 125 8.38 3.93 9.76
CA SER A 125 8.24 4.23 11.18
C SER A 125 7.27 3.31 11.94
N LEU A 126 6.56 2.41 11.25
CA LEU A 126 5.66 1.45 11.91
C LEU A 126 6.45 0.51 12.80
N SER A 127 5.93 0.28 14.01
CA SER A 127 6.34 -0.86 14.82
C SER A 127 5.82 -2.16 14.20
N THR A 128 6.38 -3.27 14.65
CA THR A 128 6.01 -4.59 14.14
C THR A 128 4.56 -4.92 14.46
N ILE A 129 4.12 -4.71 15.70
CA ILE A 129 2.73 -4.97 16.10
C ILE A 129 1.74 -4.06 15.36
N GLN A 130 2.08 -2.78 15.19
CA GLN A 130 1.24 -1.82 14.46
C GLN A 130 1.07 -2.24 12.99
N PHE A 131 2.15 -2.71 12.35
CA PHE A 131 2.08 -3.26 11.01
C PHE A 131 1.24 -4.53 10.93
N ILE A 132 1.42 -5.47 11.87
CA ILE A 132 0.70 -6.76 11.88
C ILE A 132 -0.80 -6.54 12.01
N GLU A 133 -1.23 -5.73 12.98
CA GLU A 133 -2.66 -5.48 13.20
C GLU A 133 -3.29 -4.72 12.02
N ALA A 134 -2.60 -3.73 11.45
CA ALA A 134 -3.07 -3.06 10.24
C ALA A 134 -3.12 -4.00 9.02
N TYR A 135 -2.13 -4.89 8.88
CA TYR A 135 -2.08 -5.90 7.82
C TYR A 135 -3.24 -6.89 7.93
N ASP A 136 -3.62 -7.26 9.15
CA ASP A 136 -4.74 -8.16 9.38
C ASP A 136 -6.10 -7.57 9.04
N LEU A 137 -6.20 -6.24 8.98
CA LEU A 137 -7.38 -5.51 8.55
C LEU A 137 -7.45 -5.27 7.03
N ILE A 138 -6.45 -5.66 6.24
CA ILE A 138 -6.55 -5.54 4.78
C ILE A 138 -7.71 -6.41 4.26
N GLY A 139 -8.60 -5.80 3.48
CA GLY A 139 -9.80 -6.45 2.94
C GLY A 139 -10.94 -6.60 3.96
N CYS A 140 -10.84 -5.93 5.12
CA CYS A 140 -11.93 -5.89 6.08
C CYS A 140 -13.15 -5.11 5.57
N PRO A 141 -14.35 -5.34 6.14
CA PRO A 141 -15.52 -4.51 5.90
C PRO A 141 -15.32 -3.04 6.29
N ILE A 142 -16.09 -2.14 5.69
CA ILE A 142 -15.96 -0.67 5.84
C ILE A 142 -16.06 -0.24 7.31
N GLU A 143 -16.85 -0.95 8.12
CA GLU A 143 -17.06 -0.66 9.55
C GLU A 143 -15.78 -0.82 10.38
N LYS A 144 -14.77 -1.52 9.87
CA LYS A 144 -13.47 -1.71 10.51
C LYS A 144 -12.39 -0.72 10.03
N LEU A 145 -12.69 0.15 9.08
CA LEU A 145 -11.71 1.16 8.64
C LEU A 145 -11.32 2.17 9.74
N PRO A 146 -12.20 2.57 10.68
CA PRO A 146 -11.80 3.45 11.78
C PRO A 146 -10.70 2.87 12.66
N ILE A 147 -10.75 1.56 12.98
CA ILE A 147 -9.69 0.92 13.76
C ILE A 147 -8.40 0.80 12.94
N MET A 148 -8.49 0.52 11.63
CA MET A 148 -7.30 0.53 10.76
C MET A 148 -6.63 1.91 10.73
N ALA A 149 -7.42 2.99 10.60
CA ALA A 149 -6.90 4.35 10.66
C ALA A 149 -6.31 4.66 12.05
N ALA A 150 -6.98 4.27 13.13
CA ALA A 150 -6.46 4.49 14.49
C ALA A 150 -5.14 3.77 14.73
N ILE A 151 -4.96 2.57 14.16
CA ILE A 151 -3.69 1.85 14.19
C ILE A 151 -2.60 2.66 13.49
N LEU A 152 -2.83 3.10 12.26
CA LEU A 152 -1.82 3.74 11.42
C LEU A 152 -1.44 5.17 11.86
N TYR A 153 -2.30 5.83 12.63
CA TYR A 153 -2.13 7.21 13.10
C TYR A 153 -2.01 7.33 14.63
N CYS A 154 -1.83 6.20 15.33
CA CYS A 154 -1.64 6.18 16.77
C CYS A 154 -0.44 7.07 17.15
N PRO A 155 -0.61 8.08 18.01
CA PRO A 155 0.47 8.94 18.43
C PRO A 155 1.38 8.23 19.45
N GLY A 156 2.66 8.56 19.43
CA GLY A 156 3.64 8.03 20.40
C GLY A 156 3.91 6.53 20.20
N THR A 157 4.15 5.83 21.31
CA THR A 157 4.36 4.39 21.30
C THR A 157 3.05 3.66 21.10
N TYR A 158 3.01 2.79 20.09
CA TYR A 158 1.80 2.06 19.74
C TYR A 158 1.40 1.04 20.80
N THR A 159 0.10 1.01 21.12
CA THR A 159 -0.56 -0.10 21.81
C THR A 159 -1.93 -0.35 21.20
N SER A 160 -2.40 -1.60 21.20
CA SER A 160 -3.72 -1.95 20.66
C SER A 160 -4.85 -1.27 21.45
N GLU A 161 -4.69 -1.08 22.77
CA GLU A 161 -5.65 -0.35 23.61
C GLU A 161 -5.79 1.11 23.19
N ALA A 162 -4.67 1.81 22.94
CA ALA A 162 -4.70 3.19 22.47
C ALA A 162 -5.40 3.32 21.11
N ALA A 163 -5.10 2.41 20.17
CA ALA A 163 -5.76 2.38 18.87
C ALA A 163 -7.27 2.12 19.00
N HIS A 164 -7.69 1.19 19.86
CA HIS A 164 -9.11 0.93 20.11
C HIS A 164 -9.84 2.13 20.72
N SER A 165 -9.18 2.87 21.61
CA SER A 165 -9.73 4.11 22.16
C SER A 165 -9.92 5.17 21.07
N LEU A 166 -8.88 5.40 20.26
CA LEU A 166 -8.89 6.37 19.14
C LEU A 166 -9.89 6.02 18.03
N ALA A 167 -10.12 4.72 17.79
CA ALA A 167 -11.04 4.26 16.75
C ALA A 167 -12.47 4.80 16.94
N LYS A 168 -12.88 5.07 18.19
CA LYS A 168 -14.20 5.66 18.51
C LYS A 168 -14.34 7.07 17.94
N ASP A 169 -13.30 7.89 18.07
CA ASP A 169 -13.28 9.25 17.52
C ASP A 169 -13.14 9.20 15.99
N PHE A 170 -12.31 8.28 15.49
CA PHE A 170 -12.04 8.14 14.07
C PHE A 170 -13.23 7.60 13.28
N ALA A 171 -14.24 7.03 13.94
CA ALA A 171 -15.50 6.65 13.31
C ALA A 171 -16.27 7.85 12.73
N SER A 172 -15.96 9.08 13.17
CA SER A 172 -16.53 10.32 12.62
C SER A 172 -15.85 10.81 11.33
N LEU A 173 -14.75 10.19 10.92
CA LEU A 173 -14.02 10.57 9.71
C LEU A 173 -14.83 10.30 8.44
N ASP A 174 -14.55 11.09 7.42
CA ASP A 174 -15.13 10.91 6.09
C ASP A 174 -14.83 9.48 5.53
N PRO A 175 -15.83 8.77 5.00
CA PRO A 175 -15.62 7.41 4.47
C PRO A 175 -14.63 7.34 3.30
N VAL A 176 -14.54 8.37 2.46
CA VAL A 176 -13.56 8.42 1.35
C VAL A 176 -12.15 8.52 1.90
N LEU A 177 -11.96 9.34 2.95
CA LEU A 177 -10.69 9.44 3.65
C LEU A 177 -10.28 8.09 4.28
N LEU A 178 -11.18 7.42 4.99
CA LEU A 178 -10.92 6.10 5.59
C LEU A 178 -10.55 5.04 4.53
N GLN A 179 -11.27 5.02 3.41
CA GLN A 179 -10.96 4.12 2.29
C GLN A 179 -9.61 4.47 1.65
N GLY A 180 -9.28 5.75 1.52
CA GLY A 180 -7.99 6.23 1.03
C GLY A 180 -6.83 5.81 1.94
N ILE A 181 -7.00 5.89 3.25
CA ILE A 181 -6.01 5.39 4.22
C ILE A 181 -5.76 3.89 4.00
N CYS A 182 -6.83 3.10 3.89
CA CYS A 182 -6.74 1.66 3.64
C CYS A 182 -6.03 1.35 2.32
N LEU A 183 -6.41 2.05 1.23
CA LEU A 183 -5.80 1.88 -0.08
C LEU A 183 -4.31 2.21 -0.05
N ASN A 184 -3.90 3.32 0.60
CA ASN A 184 -2.50 3.72 0.72
C ASN A 184 -1.66 2.68 1.46
N PHE A 185 -2.16 2.19 2.60
CA PHE A 185 -1.46 1.15 3.36
C PHE A 185 -1.37 -0.17 2.58
N GLN A 186 -2.44 -0.56 1.89
CA GLN A 186 -2.42 -1.72 1.01
C GLN A 186 -1.40 -1.55 -0.13
N ALA A 187 -1.26 -0.34 -0.68
CA ALA A 187 -0.25 -0.03 -1.70
C ALA A 187 1.17 -0.25 -1.18
N PHE A 188 1.45 0.24 0.03
CA PHE A 188 2.74 0.07 0.70
C PHE A 188 3.05 -1.40 0.96
N VAL A 189 2.08 -2.16 1.48
CA VAL A 189 2.19 -3.60 1.69
C VAL A 189 2.46 -4.35 0.37
N ASN A 190 1.71 -4.03 -0.68
CA ASN A 190 1.92 -4.60 -2.01
C ASN A 190 3.32 -4.27 -2.54
N TYR A 191 3.81 -3.05 -2.33
CA TYR A 191 5.15 -2.67 -2.71
C TYR A 191 6.20 -3.51 -1.97
N LEU A 192 6.10 -3.61 -0.63
CA LEU A 192 7.00 -4.42 0.20
C LEU A 192 7.12 -5.85 -0.36
N PHE A 193 5.99 -6.51 -0.63
CA PHE A 193 5.99 -7.92 -1.01
C PHE A 193 6.11 -8.20 -2.51
N ILE A 194 6.12 -7.18 -3.38
CA ILE A 194 6.24 -7.36 -4.84
C ILE A 194 7.54 -6.74 -5.38
N ARG A 195 7.97 -5.62 -4.83
CA ARG A 195 9.07 -4.79 -5.38
C ARG A 195 10.34 -4.80 -4.52
N THR A 196 10.32 -5.45 -3.35
CA THR A 196 11.50 -5.54 -2.47
C THR A 196 11.97 -6.99 -2.29
N PRO A 197 13.16 -7.22 -1.70
CA PRO A 197 13.63 -8.56 -1.35
C PRO A 197 12.74 -9.33 -0.37
N PHE A 198 11.74 -8.68 0.26
CA PHE A 198 10.75 -9.34 1.12
C PHE A 198 9.71 -10.16 0.33
N ASN A 199 9.74 -10.12 -1.01
CA ASN A 199 8.83 -10.90 -1.84
C ASN A 199 8.85 -12.41 -1.57
N ILE A 200 9.93 -12.97 -1.00
CA ILE A 200 10.01 -14.38 -0.63
C ILE A 200 9.18 -14.71 0.61
N LEU A 201 8.87 -13.72 1.45
CA LEU A 201 7.97 -13.92 2.60
C LEU A 201 6.52 -14.11 2.14
N TYR A 202 6.21 -13.73 0.91
CA TYR A 202 4.89 -13.81 0.33
C TYR A 202 4.62 -15.18 -0.29
N MET A 203 3.64 -15.90 0.25
CA MET A 203 3.08 -17.12 -0.32
C MET A 203 1.96 -16.76 -1.28
N ARG A 204 2.17 -16.99 -2.58
CA ARG A 204 1.05 -16.97 -3.53
C ARG A 204 0.24 -18.25 -3.37
N LYS A 205 -0.77 -18.25 -2.50
CA LYS A 205 -1.86 -19.24 -2.60
C LYS A 205 -2.84 -18.75 -3.68
N PRO A 206 -3.12 -19.53 -4.74
CA PRO A 206 -3.84 -19.06 -5.93
C PRO A 206 -5.31 -18.60 -5.73
N LYS A 207 -5.85 -18.58 -4.51
CA LYS A 207 -7.29 -18.37 -4.24
C LYS A 207 -7.61 -17.33 -3.14
N GLU A 208 -6.63 -16.61 -2.59
CA GLU A 208 -6.87 -15.65 -1.51
C GLU A 208 -6.55 -14.21 -1.93
N HIS A 209 -7.48 -13.29 -1.66
CA HIS A 209 -7.31 -11.84 -1.89
C HIS A 209 -6.38 -11.18 -0.86
N LYS A 210 -6.15 -11.83 0.29
CA LYS A 210 -5.17 -11.42 1.29
C LYS A 210 -3.83 -12.08 0.97
N PRO A 211 -2.71 -11.36 1.04
CA PRO A 211 -1.43 -12.01 0.85
C PRO A 211 -1.17 -12.98 2.02
N ALA A 212 -1.06 -14.28 1.74
CA ALA A 212 -0.66 -15.25 2.77
C ALA A 212 0.85 -15.11 2.97
N ILE A 213 1.31 -14.98 4.22
CA ILE A 213 2.73 -14.97 4.56
C ILE A 213 3.08 -16.36 5.09
N SER A 214 4.25 -16.88 4.71
CA SER A 214 4.68 -18.29 4.91
C SER A 214 4.57 -18.77 6.36
N ILE A 215 4.82 -17.87 7.29
CA ILE A 215 4.61 -18.06 8.72
C ILE A 215 3.69 -16.91 9.12
N GLY A 216 2.60 -17.17 9.85
CA GLY A 216 1.71 -16.10 10.31
C GLY A 216 2.54 -15.00 10.96
N MET A 217 2.38 -13.74 10.53
CA MET A 217 3.22 -12.66 11.05
C MET A 217 3.11 -12.53 12.57
N ALA A 218 1.93 -12.80 13.14
CA ALA A 218 1.75 -12.85 14.58
C ALA A 218 2.47 -14.03 15.25
N GLU A 219 2.41 -15.23 14.67
CA GLU A 219 3.07 -16.43 15.20
C GLU A 219 4.60 -16.29 15.23
N SER A 220 5.14 -15.58 14.24
CA SER A 220 6.57 -15.29 14.14
C SER A 220 7.09 -14.43 15.30
N LEU A 221 6.25 -13.60 15.94
CA LEU A 221 6.65 -12.82 17.13
C LEU A 221 7.12 -13.75 18.27
N TYR A 222 6.33 -14.77 18.57
CA TYR A 222 6.62 -15.74 19.63
C TYR A 222 7.85 -16.58 19.29
N ASN A 223 7.98 -17.02 18.04
CA ASN A 223 9.14 -17.79 17.59
C ASN A 223 10.44 -16.98 17.74
N LEU A 224 10.43 -15.69 17.36
CA LEU A 224 11.59 -14.83 17.55
C LEU A 224 11.91 -14.58 19.03
N SER A 225 10.88 -14.50 19.89
CA SER A 225 11.10 -14.38 21.33
C SER A 225 11.74 -15.64 21.90
N ALA A 226 11.26 -16.82 21.50
CA ALA A 226 11.79 -18.11 21.89
C ALA A 226 13.26 -18.31 21.45
N ASP A 227 13.64 -17.76 20.30
CA ASP A 227 15.02 -17.77 19.80
C ASP A 227 15.97 -16.81 20.54
N GLY A 228 15.49 -16.08 21.56
CA GLY A 228 16.31 -15.21 22.39
C GLY A 228 16.58 -13.83 21.80
N LEU A 229 15.83 -13.40 20.77
CA LEU A 229 15.97 -12.08 20.14
C LEU A 229 15.39 -10.92 20.99
N GLY A 230 14.66 -11.26 22.06
CA GLY A 230 14.05 -10.33 23.00
C GLY A 230 12.80 -10.95 23.64
N ASN A 231 12.21 -10.27 24.62
CA ASN A 231 10.83 -10.60 25.01
C ASN A 231 9.86 -10.14 23.91
N VAL A 232 8.59 -10.56 24.02
CA VAL A 232 7.56 -10.22 23.04
C VAL A 232 7.43 -8.69 22.87
N ASP A 233 7.42 -7.93 23.96
CA ASP A 233 7.30 -6.46 23.92
C ASP A 233 8.38 -5.78 23.06
N ILE A 234 9.64 -6.22 23.19
CA ILE A 234 10.76 -5.68 22.40
C ILE A 234 10.56 -5.97 20.91
N ILE A 235 10.04 -7.15 20.57
CA ILE A 235 9.84 -7.57 19.19
C ILE A 235 8.63 -6.84 18.60
N GLU A 236 7.55 -6.70 19.35
CA GLU A 236 6.36 -5.93 18.95
C GLU A 236 6.71 -4.48 18.61
N GLN A 237 7.57 -3.85 19.42
CA GLN A 237 7.99 -2.46 19.22
C GLN A 237 9.15 -2.29 18.22
N MET A 238 9.70 -3.39 17.70
CA MET A 238 10.78 -3.33 16.70
C MET A 238 10.30 -2.64 15.40
N PRO A 239 11.16 -1.85 14.72
CA PRO A 239 10.82 -1.31 13.40
C PRO A 239 10.48 -2.41 12.39
N VAL A 240 9.37 -2.26 11.67
CA VAL A 240 8.83 -3.29 10.76
C VAL A 240 9.84 -3.77 9.72
N ILE A 241 10.67 -2.88 9.15
CA ILE A 241 11.66 -3.27 8.13
C ILE A 241 12.72 -4.21 8.73
N LYS A 242 13.12 -3.98 9.99
CA LYS A 242 14.08 -4.84 10.70
C LYS A 242 13.45 -6.21 10.97
N TYR A 243 12.20 -6.23 11.43
CA TYR A 243 11.45 -7.46 11.63
C TYR A 243 11.33 -8.30 10.35
N LEU A 244 10.88 -7.70 9.24
CA LEU A 244 10.82 -8.37 7.93
C LEU A 244 12.18 -8.88 7.46
N THR A 245 13.25 -8.14 7.74
CA THR A 245 14.63 -8.56 7.41
C THR A 245 15.03 -9.82 8.18
N ILE A 246 14.68 -9.91 9.47
CA ILE A 246 14.94 -11.11 10.29
C ILE A 246 14.14 -12.30 9.75
N LEU A 247 12.85 -12.12 9.48
CA LEU A 247 12.02 -13.19 8.91
C LEU A 247 12.59 -13.71 7.58
N ARG A 248 13.00 -12.78 6.70
CA ARG A 248 13.58 -13.11 5.40
C ARG A 248 14.86 -13.94 5.58
N LYS A 249 15.73 -13.53 6.50
CA LYS A 249 16.98 -14.23 6.79
C LYS A 249 16.72 -15.65 7.30
N LYS A 250 15.81 -15.82 8.27
CA LYS A 250 15.43 -17.13 8.80
C LYS A 250 14.84 -18.07 7.74
N LEU A 251 14.02 -17.53 6.83
CA LEU A 251 13.48 -18.33 5.73
C LEU A 251 14.58 -18.85 4.79
N ILE A 252 15.56 -17.99 4.46
CA ILE A 252 16.72 -18.39 3.64
C ILE A 252 17.54 -19.46 4.37
N GLU A 253 17.87 -19.25 5.65
CA GLU A 253 18.63 -20.23 6.44
C GLU A 253 17.92 -21.58 6.53
N SER A 254 16.60 -21.58 6.68
CA SER A 254 15.78 -22.80 6.68
C SER A 254 15.85 -23.54 5.33
N VAL A 255 15.73 -22.82 4.21
CA VAL A 255 15.86 -23.39 2.85
C VAL A 255 17.25 -23.98 2.64
N THR A 256 18.31 -23.25 3.01
CA THR A 256 19.69 -23.71 2.88
C THR A 256 19.95 -24.97 3.72
N ALA A 257 19.51 -24.98 4.98
CA ALA A 257 19.66 -26.14 5.86
C ALA A 257 18.92 -27.38 5.34
N MET A 258 17.71 -27.21 4.79
CA MET A 258 16.98 -28.33 4.18
C MET A 258 17.69 -28.88 2.94
N ASN A 259 18.26 -28.01 2.10
CA ASN A 259 19.04 -28.44 0.94
C ASN A 259 20.34 -29.16 1.35
N GLU A 260 21.05 -28.66 2.37
CA GLU A 260 22.24 -29.31 2.92
C GLU A 260 21.94 -30.69 3.54
N ALA A 261 20.74 -30.85 4.12
CA ALA A 261 20.24 -32.14 4.60
C ALA A 261 19.80 -33.10 3.49
N GLY A 262 19.89 -32.70 2.22
CA GLY A 262 19.54 -33.53 1.06
C GLY A 262 18.04 -33.66 0.79
N ILE A 263 17.22 -32.75 1.34
CA ILE A 263 15.77 -32.71 1.09
C ILE A 263 15.51 -32.27 -0.36
N ASP A 264 14.60 -32.97 -1.05
CA ASP A 264 14.26 -32.66 -2.44
C ASP A 264 13.59 -31.28 -2.60
N LEU A 265 13.83 -30.62 -3.74
CA LEU A 265 13.32 -29.27 -4.02
C LEU A 265 11.79 -29.18 -3.98
N VAL A 266 11.06 -30.25 -4.33
CA VAL A 266 9.60 -30.30 -4.24
C VAL A 266 9.16 -30.31 -2.78
N GLU A 267 9.83 -31.10 -1.94
CA GLU A 267 9.54 -31.16 -0.51
C GLU A 267 9.87 -29.84 0.20
N ILE A 268 10.97 -29.17 -0.18
CA ILE A 268 11.29 -27.81 0.31
C ILE A 268 10.21 -26.82 -0.13
N SER A 269 9.75 -26.90 -1.38
CA SER A 269 8.65 -26.07 -1.90
C SER A 269 7.36 -26.28 -1.10
N ASP A 270 7.01 -27.52 -0.76
CA ASP A 270 5.80 -27.80 0.00
C ASP A 270 5.90 -27.33 1.47
N LYS A 271 7.07 -27.51 2.10
CA LYS A 271 7.32 -27.08 3.49
C LYS A 271 7.39 -25.58 3.67
N THR A 272 7.99 -24.88 2.70
CA THR A 272 8.19 -23.42 2.78
C THR A 272 7.12 -22.63 2.08
N GLY A 273 6.43 -23.25 1.10
CA GLY A 273 5.52 -22.64 0.12
C GLY A 273 6.19 -21.75 -0.92
N LEU A 274 7.53 -21.76 -1.00
CA LEU A 274 8.29 -21.05 -2.03
C LEU A 274 8.25 -21.81 -3.35
N SER A 275 8.23 -21.09 -4.48
CA SER A 275 8.38 -21.75 -5.78
C SER A 275 9.76 -22.38 -5.94
N ILE A 276 9.86 -23.49 -6.67
CA ILE A 276 11.14 -24.14 -7.02
C ILE A 276 12.10 -23.13 -7.66
N LYS A 277 11.59 -22.21 -8.49
CA LYS A 277 12.42 -21.14 -9.09
C LYS A 277 13.04 -20.24 -8.02
N THR A 278 12.27 -19.85 -7.01
CA THR A 278 12.75 -19.03 -5.90
C THR A 278 13.76 -19.78 -5.05
N ILE A 279 13.51 -21.06 -4.76
CA ILE A 279 14.43 -21.92 -3.99
C ILE A 279 15.79 -22.02 -4.70
N LYS A 280 15.80 -22.23 -6.03
CA LYS A 280 17.04 -22.23 -6.84
C LYS A 280 17.77 -20.89 -6.91
N GLN A 281 17.15 -19.79 -6.50
CA GLN A 281 17.81 -18.48 -6.39
C GLN A 281 18.40 -18.25 -5.00
N ILE A 282 17.97 -19.04 -4.00
CA ILE A 282 18.46 -18.98 -2.62
C ILE A 282 19.72 -19.84 -2.46
N ILE A 283 19.72 -21.03 -3.05
CA ILE A 283 20.84 -21.99 -3.09
C ILE A 283 21.82 -21.58 -4.18
#